data_AF-A0A244CLG2-F1
#
_entry.id   AF-A0A244CLG2-F1
#
_cell.length_a   1.000
_cell.length_b   1.000
_cell.length_c   1.000
_cell.angle_alpha   90.00
_cell.angle_beta   90.00
_cell.angle_gamma   90.00
#
_symmetry.space_group_name_H-M   'P 1'
#
loop_
_entity.id
_entity.type
_entity.pdbx_description
1 polymer ?
#
loop_
_entity_poly.entity_id
_entity_poly.type
_entity_poly.pdbx_seq_one_letter_code
_entity_poly.pdbx_strand_id
1 'polypeptide(L)'
;MKVFLFAASVISAGVIASEPTEDTLSKLNIVSAEQLAQLQENIEVNGQTFTRKATPKQRSLSSDIDIPANLVIGEVISSNDGFTAYKVTGEIIVKLSGEADLTAFNQAHNLSIKQAYQNYYVLKASDTSNLLALVDALTIMPHVDSAAIDLADMSISTH
;
A
#
# COMPACT_ATOMS: atom_id res chain seq x y z
N MET A 1 -3.92 -17.10 25.74
CA MET A 1 -2.95 -16.77 24.69
C MET A 1 -3.17 -17.74 23.53
N LYS A 2 -3.54 -17.27 22.33
CA LYS A 2 -3.84 -18.13 21.18
C LYS A 2 -2.80 -17.85 20.09
N VAL A 3 -1.89 -18.81 19.90
CA VAL A 3 -0.88 -18.80 18.83
C VAL A 3 -1.57 -19.29 17.56
N PHE A 4 -1.60 -18.49 16.50
CA PHE A 4 -2.10 -18.92 15.20
C PHE A 4 -0.96 -19.55 14.40
N LEU A 5 -0.99 -20.88 14.29
CA LEU A 5 -0.14 -21.65 13.38
C LEU A 5 -0.78 -21.67 12.00
N PHE A 6 -0.19 -20.99 11.03
CA PHE A 6 -0.54 -21.19 9.62
C PHE A 6 0.22 -22.41 9.10
N ALA A 7 -0.39 -23.60 9.20
CA ALA A 7 0.06 -24.77 8.47
C ALA A 7 -0.36 -24.61 7.00
N ALA A 8 0.60 -24.33 6.11
CA ALA A 8 0.38 -24.40 4.68
C ALA A 8 0.23 -25.88 4.27
N SER A 9 -1.00 -26.34 4.11
CA SER A 9 -1.29 -27.68 3.60
C SER A 9 -1.19 -27.67 2.07
N VAL A 10 -0.17 -28.33 1.52
CA VAL A 10 -0.23 -28.76 0.12
C VAL A 10 0.35 -30.17 -0.04
N ILE A 11 -0.51 -31.03 -0.59
CA ILE A 11 -0.27 -32.26 -1.34
C ILE A 11 0.14 -33.51 -0.54
N SER A 12 -0.84 -34.41 -0.48
CA SER A 12 -0.69 -35.84 -0.24
C SER A 12 0.33 -36.46 -1.23
N ALA A 13 1.55 -36.67 -0.75
CA ALA A 13 2.45 -37.73 -1.22
C ALA A 13 3.18 -38.25 0.02
N GLY A 14 3.16 -39.57 0.23
CA GLY A 14 3.76 -40.21 1.40
C GLY A 14 5.24 -39.91 1.48
N VAL A 15 5.63 -39.03 2.40
CA VAL A 15 6.99 -38.85 2.87
C VAL A 15 6.92 -39.00 4.37
N ILE A 16 7.70 -39.94 4.92
CA ILE A 16 7.92 -40.03 6.36
C ILE A 16 8.57 -38.70 6.74
N ALA A 17 7.78 -37.78 7.29
CA ALA A 17 8.27 -36.51 7.77
C ALA A 17 9.08 -36.80 9.04
N SER A 18 10.40 -36.85 8.91
CA SER A 18 11.29 -36.81 10.06
C SER A 18 10.93 -35.60 10.91
N GLU A 19 10.74 -35.80 12.21
CA GLU A 19 10.48 -34.71 13.14
C GLU A 19 11.60 -33.66 13.01
N PRO A 20 11.26 -32.37 12.90
CA PRO A 20 12.26 -31.33 12.75
C PRO A 20 13.20 -31.36 13.95
N THR A 21 14.50 -31.50 13.69
CA THR A 21 15.53 -31.51 14.75
C THR A 21 15.59 -30.14 15.43
N GLU A 22 16.04 -30.07 16.69
CA GLU A 22 16.20 -28.80 17.41
C GLU A 22 17.10 -27.80 16.65
N ASP A 23 18.06 -28.29 15.86
CA ASP A 23 18.90 -27.48 14.97
C ASP A 23 18.12 -26.85 13.80
N THR A 24 17.05 -27.50 13.33
CA THR A 24 16.14 -26.92 12.32
C THR A 24 15.16 -25.92 12.93
N LEU A 25 14.70 -26.18 14.15
CA LEU A 25 13.78 -25.28 14.87
C LEU A 25 14.50 -24.01 15.37
N SER A 26 15.76 -24.11 15.77
CA SER A 26 16.57 -22.96 16.21
C SER A 26 16.95 -21.99 15.09
N LYS A 27 16.82 -22.41 13.82
CA LYS A 27 16.97 -21.54 12.64
C LYS A 27 15.68 -20.79 12.28
N LEU A 28 14.54 -21.13 12.91
CA LEU A 28 13.30 -20.39 12.72
C LEU A 28 13.32 -19.12 13.58
N ASN A 29 13.40 -17.96 12.93
CA ASN A 29 13.25 -16.69 13.62
C ASN A 29 11.76 -16.45 13.94
N ILE A 30 11.34 -16.78 15.16
CA ILE A 30 9.96 -16.59 15.63
C ILE A 30 9.79 -15.16 16.10
N VAL A 31 9.18 -14.33 15.26
CA VAL A 31 8.79 -12.96 15.61
C VAL A 31 7.39 -12.98 16.21
N SER A 32 7.21 -12.44 17.41
CA SER A 32 5.88 -12.39 18.07
C SER A 32 4.90 -11.49 17.32
N ALA A 33 3.59 -11.71 17.48
CA ALA A 33 2.56 -10.87 16.85
C ALA A 33 2.67 -9.40 17.26
N GLU A 34 3.14 -9.15 18.48
CA GLU A 34 3.36 -7.82 19.04
C GLU A 34 4.58 -7.12 18.42
N GLN A 35 5.70 -7.84 18.26
CA GLN A 35 6.87 -7.33 17.51
C GLN A 35 6.51 -7.13 16.03
N LEU A 36 5.66 -8.00 15.47
CA LEU A 36 5.14 -7.85 14.13
C LEU A 36 4.26 -6.58 14.00
N ALA A 37 3.44 -6.24 14.99
CA ALA A 37 2.61 -5.03 14.96
C ALA A 37 3.42 -3.72 15.04
N GLN A 38 4.66 -3.78 15.54
CA GLN A 38 5.56 -2.62 15.68
C GLN A 38 6.50 -2.42 14.48
N LEU A 39 6.61 -3.41 13.59
CA LEU A 39 7.42 -3.31 12.38
C LEU A 39 6.83 -2.26 11.43
N GLN A 40 7.62 -1.23 11.18
CA GLN A 40 7.33 -0.17 10.23
C GLN A 40 8.12 -0.39 8.94
N GLU A 41 7.54 -0.01 7.82
CA GLU A 41 8.23 0.04 6.53
C GLU A 41 8.09 1.43 5.90
N ASN A 42 9.05 1.76 5.05
CA ASN A 42 9.03 2.99 4.28
C ASN A 42 8.16 2.80 3.03
N ILE A 43 7.44 3.85 2.66
CA ILE A 43 6.67 3.93 1.42
C ILE A 43 6.86 5.31 0.81
N GLU A 44 6.98 5.37 -0.51
CA GLU A 44 7.03 6.63 -1.25
C GLU A 44 5.61 7.00 -1.74
N VAL A 45 5.18 8.21 -1.44
CA VAL A 45 3.88 8.77 -1.88
C VAL A 45 4.13 10.19 -2.36
N ASN A 46 3.73 10.50 -3.58
CA ASN A 46 3.93 11.83 -4.20
C ASN A 46 5.39 12.32 -4.14
N GLY A 47 6.36 11.42 -4.29
CA GLY A 47 7.80 11.73 -4.21
C GLY A 47 8.33 11.99 -2.79
N GLN A 48 7.55 11.71 -1.74
CA GLN A 48 7.96 11.83 -0.34
C GLN A 48 7.94 10.48 0.36
N THR A 49 8.92 10.24 1.24
CA THR A 49 9.00 9.02 2.03
C THR A 49 8.19 9.16 3.32
N PHE A 50 7.28 8.20 3.54
CA PHE A 50 6.51 8.02 4.77
C PHE A 50 6.81 6.67 5.39
N THR A 51 6.42 6.52 6.65
CA THR A 51 6.41 5.24 7.37
C THR A 51 4.99 4.72 7.53
N ARG A 52 4.84 3.41 7.50
CA ARG A 52 3.55 2.74 7.75
C ARG A 52 3.74 1.42 8.47
N LYS A 53 2.66 0.87 9.02
CA LYS A 53 2.68 -0.48 9.60
C LYS A 53 2.88 -1.50 8.47
N ALA A 54 3.93 -2.32 8.56
CA ALA A 54 4.21 -3.31 7.53
C ALA A 54 3.08 -4.36 7.45
N THR A 55 2.69 -4.78 6.25
CA THR A 55 1.66 -5.83 6.11
C THR A 55 2.26 -7.23 6.27
N PRO A 56 1.49 -8.23 6.76
CA PRO A 56 2.02 -9.59 6.96
C PRO A 56 2.51 -10.29 5.67
N LYS A 57 2.01 -9.90 4.48
CA LYS A 57 2.33 -10.55 3.19
C LYS A 57 3.74 -10.23 2.67
N GLN A 58 4.31 -9.07 3.01
CA GLN A 58 5.70 -8.72 2.65
C GLN A 58 6.74 -9.44 3.52
N ARG A 59 6.31 -10.22 4.53
CA ARG A 59 7.20 -10.78 5.56
C ARG A 59 7.58 -12.24 5.39
N SER A 60 6.96 -12.99 4.46
CA SER A 60 7.31 -14.40 4.22
C SER A 60 8.36 -14.61 3.13
N LEU A 61 8.87 -13.54 2.52
CA LEU A 61 9.73 -13.58 1.33
C LEU A 61 10.83 -12.50 1.39
N SER A 62 11.59 -12.43 2.48
CA SER A 62 12.93 -11.82 2.43
C SER A 62 13.86 -12.89 1.83
N SER A 63 14.21 -12.85 0.54
CA SER A 63 15.32 -12.02 0.11
C SER A 63 15.29 -11.47 -1.33
N ASP A 64 14.34 -11.82 -2.21
CA ASP A 64 14.50 -11.51 -3.65
C ASP A 64 13.19 -11.21 -4.43
N ILE A 65 12.07 -10.96 -3.75
CA ILE A 65 10.81 -10.65 -4.42
C ILE A 65 10.41 -9.21 -4.10
N ASP A 66 10.62 -8.33 -5.07
CA ASP A 66 10.11 -6.96 -5.09
C ASP A 66 8.58 -7.01 -5.20
N ILE A 67 7.90 -7.09 -4.06
CA ILE A 67 6.43 -7.00 -4.02
C ILE A 67 6.09 -5.52 -4.16
N PRO A 68 5.35 -5.12 -5.22
CA PRO A 68 5.00 -3.73 -5.42
C PRO A 68 4.32 -3.16 -4.19
N ALA A 69 4.79 -2.00 -3.74
CA ALA A 69 4.11 -1.27 -2.67
C ALA A 69 2.65 -1.02 -3.09
N ASN A 70 1.73 -1.35 -2.18
CA ASN A 70 0.32 -1.08 -2.36
C ASN A 70 -0.13 -0.06 -1.33
N LEU A 71 -0.76 1.04 -1.75
CA LEU A 71 -1.37 2.02 -0.85
C LEU A 71 -2.89 2.02 -1.05
N VAL A 72 -3.63 1.74 0.02
CA VAL A 72 -5.09 1.61 -0.03
C VAL A 72 -5.80 2.71 0.74
N ILE A 73 -7.07 2.93 0.38
CA ILE A 73 -7.94 3.91 1.01
C ILE A 73 -8.06 3.65 2.53
N GLY A 74 -7.95 4.71 3.32
CA GLY A 74 -8.09 4.65 4.78
C GLY A 74 -6.83 4.22 5.53
N GLU A 75 -5.77 3.84 4.82
CA GLU A 75 -4.46 3.61 5.41
C GLU A 75 -3.91 4.89 6.05
N VAL A 76 -3.16 4.73 7.13
CA VAL A 76 -2.49 5.83 7.83
C VAL A 76 -1.00 5.70 7.60
N ILE A 77 -0.41 6.76 7.05
CA ILE A 77 1.03 6.90 6.82
C ILE A 77 1.54 8.05 7.69
N SER A 78 2.76 7.94 8.21
CA SER A 78 3.36 8.95 9.09
C SER A 78 4.61 9.53 8.46
N SER A 79 4.83 10.82 8.62
CA SER A 79 6.11 11.46 8.25
C SER A 79 7.25 10.86 9.06
N ASN A 80 8.47 10.99 8.54
CA ASN A 80 9.68 10.51 9.21
C ASN A 80 9.97 11.22 10.54
N ASP A 81 9.36 12.37 10.79
CA ASP A 81 9.46 13.07 12.09
C ASP A 81 8.64 12.40 13.21
N GLY A 82 7.71 11.49 12.86
CA GLY A 82 6.85 10.78 13.80
C GLY A 82 5.72 11.63 14.43
N PHE A 83 5.57 12.89 14.03
CA PHE A 83 4.58 13.82 14.60
C PHE A 83 3.41 14.09 13.65
N THR A 84 3.63 13.95 12.34
CA THR A 84 2.61 14.19 11.33
C THR A 84 2.10 12.86 10.79
N ALA A 85 0.78 12.68 10.79
CA ALA A 85 0.14 11.50 10.23
C ALA A 85 -0.89 11.92 9.19
N TYR A 86 -1.01 11.12 8.14
CA TYR A 86 -1.92 11.37 7.04
C TYR A 86 -2.79 10.14 6.80
N LYS A 87 -4.07 10.38 6.57
CA LYS A 87 -5.01 9.37 6.09
C LYS A 87 -5.10 9.42 4.58
N VAL A 88 -4.92 8.27 3.95
CA VAL A 88 -5.11 8.11 2.51
C VAL A 88 -6.59 8.23 2.16
N THR A 89 -6.96 9.25 1.39
CA THR A 89 -8.39 9.57 1.15
C THR A 89 -9.00 8.74 0.05
N GLY A 90 -8.20 8.13 -0.81
CA GLY A 90 -8.66 7.45 -2.03
C GLY A 90 -8.97 8.41 -3.18
N GLU A 91 -8.58 9.68 -3.05
CA GLU A 91 -8.70 10.69 -4.09
C GLU A 91 -7.36 10.90 -4.77
N ILE A 92 -7.39 11.08 -6.09
CA ILE A 92 -6.23 11.39 -6.92
C ILE A 92 -6.51 12.72 -7.60
N ILE A 93 -5.62 13.68 -7.41
CA ILE A 93 -5.67 14.99 -8.05
C ILE A 93 -4.86 14.90 -9.33
N VAL A 94 -5.51 15.08 -10.48
CA VAL A 94 -4.91 15.03 -11.80
C VAL A 94 -4.95 16.41 -12.43
N LYS A 95 -3.82 16.87 -12.95
CA LYS A 95 -3.72 18.09 -13.75
C LYS A 95 -3.51 17.70 -15.21
N LEU A 96 -4.30 18.27 -16.11
CA LEU A 96 -4.19 18.03 -17.55
C LEU A 96 -3.52 19.21 -18.26
N SER A 97 -2.68 18.92 -19.28
CA SER A 97 -2.16 19.92 -20.23
C SER A 97 -3.06 20.13 -21.44
N GLY A 98 -4.04 19.25 -21.65
CA GLY A 98 -4.92 19.26 -22.81
C GLY A 98 -6.05 18.26 -22.67
N GLU A 99 -6.60 17.81 -23.80
CA GLU A 99 -7.65 16.79 -23.80
C GLU A 99 -7.05 15.41 -23.51
N ALA A 100 -7.23 14.91 -22.28
CA ALA A 100 -6.92 13.54 -21.90
C ALA A 100 -8.20 12.71 -21.80
N ASP A 101 -8.19 11.47 -22.30
CA ASP A 101 -9.32 10.56 -22.13
C ASP A 101 -9.33 9.94 -20.73
N LEU A 102 -9.79 10.72 -19.76
CA LEU A 102 -10.07 10.23 -18.41
C LEU A 102 -11.29 9.30 -18.37
N THR A 103 -12.15 9.30 -19.39
CA THR A 103 -13.38 8.48 -19.37
C THR A 103 -13.04 7.00 -19.49
N ALA A 104 -12.24 6.64 -20.51
CA ALA A 104 -11.78 5.26 -20.69
C ALA A 104 -10.93 4.79 -19.51
N PHE A 105 -10.02 5.64 -19.03
CA PHE A 105 -9.20 5.32 -17.86
C PHE A 105 -10.04 5.07 -16.61
N ASN A 106 -10.99 5.95 -16.31
CA ASN A 106 -11.85 5.82 -15.14
C ASN A 106 -12.71 4.55 -15.20
N GLN A 107 -13.23 4.19 -16.37
CA GLN A 107 -13.99 2.96 -16.55
C GLN A 107 -13.12 1.71 -16.35
N ALA A 108 -11.90 1.69 -16.90
CA ALA A 108 -10.98 0.58 -16.76
C ALA A 108 -10.52 0.34 -15.30
N HIS A 109 -10.44 1.42 -14.52
CA HIS A 109 -9.89 1.41 -13.16
C HIS A 109 -10.94 1.63 -12.05
N ASN A 110 -12.23 1.59 -12.39
CA ASN A 110 -13.34 1.82 -11.46
C ASN A 110 -13.22 3.14 -10.68
N LEU A 111 -12.82 4.21 -11.36
CA LEU A 111 -12.73 5.56 -10.80
C LEU A 111 -13.97 6.37 -11.15
N SER A 112 -14.28 7.34 -10.31
CA SER A 112 -15.32 8.33 -10.57
C SER A 112 -14.76 9.74 -10.48
N ILE A 113 -15.26 10.66 -11.31
CA ILE A 113 -14.89 12.07 -11.20
C ILE A 113 -15.73 12.70 -10.09
N LYS A 114 -15.08 13.08 -8.98
CA LYS A 114 -15.72 13.77 -7.86
C LYS A 114 -15.85 15.27 -8.13
N GLN A 115 -14.83 15.86 -8.73
CA GLN A 115 -14.77 17.28 -9.02
C GLN A 115 -13.90 17.54 -10.25
N ALA A 116 -14.25 18.57 -11.01
CA ALA A 116 -13.42 19.13 -12.07
C ALA A 116 -13.41 20.66 -11.95
N TYR A 117 -12.24 21.27 -12.02
CA TYR A 117 -12.06 22.71 -12.01
C TYR A 117 -10.89 23.10 -12.91
N GLN A 118 -11.20 23.82 -13.99
CA GLN A 118 -10.23 24.13 -15.05
C GLN A 118 -9.54 22.85 -15.54
N ASN A 119 -8.22 22.78 -15.43
CA ASN A 119 -7.41 21.64 -15.84
C ASN A 119 -7.21 20.60 -14.72
N TYR A 120 -7.83 20.79 -13.55
CA TYR A 120 -7.70 19.90 -12.40
C TYR A 120 -8.93 19.00 -12.25
N TYR A 121 -8.69 17.73 -12.05
CA TYR A 121 -9.70 16.69 -11.86
C TYR A 121 -9.41 15.95 -10.56
N VAL A 122 -10.43 15.73 -9.76
CA VAL A 122 -10.36 14.89 -8.57
C VAL A 122 -11.04 13.57 -8.90
N LEU A 123 -10.24 12.52 -9.03
CA LEU A 123 -10.69 11.15 -9.27
C LEU A 123 -10.82 10.43 -7.94
N LYS A 124 -11.95 9.75 -7.72
CA LYS A 124 -12.21 8.93 -6.54
C LYS A 124 -12.11 7.46 -6.90
N ALA A 125 -11.21 6.74 -6.25
CA ALA A 125 -11.10 5.30 -6.39
C ALA A 125 -12.17 4.56 -5.58
N SER A 126 -12.60 3.41 -6.10
CA SER A 126 -13.37 2.43 -5.34
C SER A 126 -12.51 1.77 -4.25
N ASP A 127 -13.17 1.24 -3.22
CA ASP A 127 -12.50 0.55 -2.12
C ASP A 127 -11.62 -0.60 -2.63
N THR A 128 -10.40 -0.72 -2.08
CA THR A 128 -9.33 -1.72 -2.39
C THR A 128 -8.36 -1.42 -3.54
N SER A 129 -8.54 -0.33 -4.29
CA SER A 129 -7.58 0.03 -5.36
C SER A 129 -6.18 0.35 -4.82
N ASN A 130 -5.14 -0.12 -5.51
CA ASN A 130 -3.76 0.34 -5.28
C ASN A 130 -3.58 1.72 -5.89
N LEU A 131 -3.59 2.76 -5.04
CA LEU A 131 -3.53 4.14 -5.49
C LEU A 131 -2.18 4.51 -6.11
N LEU A 132 -1.08 3.86 -5.68
CA LEU A 132 0.25 4.11 -6.25
C LEU A 132 0.28 3.72 -7.73
N ALA A 133 -0.16 2.50 -8.04
CA ALA A 133 -0.22 2.02 -9.41
C ALA A 133 -1.14 2.87 -10.30
N LEU A 134 -2.22 3.42 -9.74
CA LEU A 134 -3.12 4.32 -10.47
C LEU A 134 -2.45 5.66 -10.80
N VAL A 135 -1.72 6.24 -9.84
CA VAL A 135 -0.96 7.47 -10.08
C VAL A 135 0.16 7.25 -11.09
N ASP A 136 0.90 6.14 -10.98
CA ASP A 136 1.93 5.78 -11.97
C ASP A 136 1.33 5.66 -13.37
N ALA A 137 0.17 5.00 -13.51
CA ALA A 137 -0.51 4.89 -14.79
C ALA A 137 -1.01 6.25 -15.32
N LEU A 138 -1.50 7.14 -14.46
CA LEU A 138 -1.95 8.48 -14.85
C LEU A 138 -0.78 9.38 -15.29
N THR A 139 0.36 9.33 -14.60
CA THR A 139 1.51 10.21 -14.91
C THR A 139 2.15 9.89 -16.26
N ILE A 140 2.00 8.68 -16.78
CA ILE A 140 2.48 8.30 -18.12
C ILE A 140 1.44 8.53 -19.22
N MET A 141 0.20 8.91 -18.89
CA MET A 141 -0.84 9.16 -19.89
C MET A 141 -0.55 10.44 -20.68
N PRO A 142 -0.83 10.46 -22.00
CA PRO A 142 -0.78 11.68 -22.78
C PRO A 142 -1.67 12.78 -22.18
N HIS A 143 -1.18 14.02 -22.21
CA HIS A 143 -1.88 15.22 -21.73
C HIS A 143 -2.17 15.25 -20.22
N VAL A 144 -1.53 14.39 -19.42
CA VAL A 144 -1.48 14.52 -17.96
C VAL A 144 -0.17 15.21 -17.57
N ASP A 145 -0.27 16.37 -16.92
CA ASP A 145 0.89 17.12 -16.39
C ASP A 145 1.38 16.54 -15.06
N SER A 146 0.45 16.13 -14.21
CA SER A 146 0.76 15.58 -12.89
C SER A 146 -0.43 14.81 -12.33
N ALA A 147 -0.16 13.76 -11.57
CA ALA A 147 -1.14 13.09 -10.72
C ALA A 147 -0.56 12.92 -9.31
N ALA A 148 -1.38 13.14 -8.28
CA ALA A 148 -0.96 13.02 -6.89
C ALA A 148 -2.09 12.43 -6.03
N ILE A 149 -1.73 11.60 -5.06
CA ILE A 149 -2.66 11.04 -4.07
C ILE A 149 -3.00 12.14 -3.06
N ASP A 150 -4.29 12.36 -2.84
CA ASP A 150 -4.75 13.26 -1.79
C ASP A 150 -4.62 12.60 -0.41
N LEU A 151 -4.09 13.37 0.54
CA LEU A 151 -3.73 12.94 1.88
C LEU A 151 -4.40 13.89 2.88
N ALA A 152 -5.25 13.34 3.75
CA ALA A 152 -5.89 14.12 4.80
C ALA A 152 -4.98 14.16 6.04
N ASP A 153 -4.56 15.36 6.43
CA ASP A 153 -3.79 15.58 7.66
C ASP A 153 -4.61 15.13 8.90
N MET A 154 -3.97 14.34 9.76
CA MET A 154 -4.51 13.83 11.02
C MET A 154 -3.84 14.47 12.24
N SER A 155 -2.95 15.43 12.04
CA SER A 155 -2.20 16.07 13.11
C SER A 155 -3.14 16.80 14.06
N ILE A 156 -2.90 16.62 15.36
CA ILE A 156 -3.67 17.32 16.39
C ILE A 156 -3.15 18.76 16.44
N SER A 157 -3.94 19.72 15.95
CA SER A 157 -3.65 21.14 16.16
C SER A 157 -3.84 21.46 17.64
N THR A 158 -2.75 21.53 18.40
CA THR A 158 -2.78 22.14 19.74
C THR A 158 -2.63 23.65 19.52
N HIS A 159 -3.77 24.35 19.42
CA HIS A 159 -3.84 25.80 19.48
C HIS A 159 -3.79 26.28 20.93
#